data_AF-T1BTV5-F1
#
_entry.id   AF-T1BTV5-F1
#
_cell.length_a   1.000
_cell.length_b   1.000
_cell.length_c   1.000
_cell.angle_alpha   90.00
_cell.angle_beta   90.00
_cell.angle_gamma   90.00
#
_symmetry.space_group_name_H-M   'P 1'
#
loop_
_entity.id
_entity.type
_entity.pdbx_description
1 polymer ?
#
loop_
_entity_poly.entity_id
_entity_poly.type
_entity_poly.pdbx_seq_one_letter_code
_entity_poly.pdbx_strand_id
1 'polypeptide(L)' 'KAEVLQGYPVVKLSTQGPPFGVVAARCSDCHSPMTSREGGLLCPRCGRKEHRKVSEDFGSIHLTPPGEPALAESPPDA' A
#
# COMPACT_ATOMS: atom_id res chain seq x y z
N LYS A 1 -38.11 11.92 15.32
CA LYS A 1 -38.10 10.47 15.05
C LYS A 1 -37.77 10.28 13.58
N ALA A 2 -36.88 9.35 13.24
CA ALA A 2 -36.47 9.07 11.87
C ALA A 2 -36.31 7.55 11.69
N GLU A 3 -36.42 7.10 10.44
CA GLU A 3 -36.34 5.69 10.07
C GLU A 3 -35.30 5.52 8.94
N VAL A 4 -34.49 4.46 9.05
CA VAL A 4 -33.43 4.16 8.10
C VAL A 4 -34.00 3.34 6.95
N LEU A 5 -33.97 3.89 5.74
CA LEU A 5 -34.54 3.27 4.54
C LEU A 5 -33.59 2.25 3.87
N GLN A 6 -32.25 2.39 4.01
CA GLN A 6 -31.29 1.42 3.48
C GLN A 6 -29.91 1.54 4.17
N GLY A 7 -29.39 0.45 4.74
CA GLY A 7 -28.18 0.44 5.58
C GLY A 7 -26.86 0.03 4.92
N TYR A 8 -26.85 -0.45 3.66
CA TYR A 8 -25.63 -0.89 2.96
C TYR A 8 -25.87 -1.23 1.46
N PRO A 9 -24.80 -1.31 0.66
CA PRO A 9 -24.31 -2.64 0.26
C PRO A 9 -22.94 -2.98 0.84
N VAL A 10 -22.87 -4.01 1.70
CA VAL A 10 -21.62 -4.48 2.33
C VAL A 10 -20.68 -5.02 1.28
N VAL A 11 -19.57 -4.33 1.03
CA VAL A 11 -18.48 -4.90 0.23
C VAL A 11 -17.69 -5.86 1.11
N LYS A 12 -18.01 -7.16 0.99
CA LYS A 12 -17.26 -8.22 1.64
C LYS A 12 -16.03 -8.56 0.80
N LEU A 13 -14.85 -8.44 1.40
CA LEU A 13 -13.58 -8.74 0.75
C LEU A 13 -12.99 -10.05 1.31
N SER A 14 -12.31 -10.79 0.44
CA SER A 14 -11.47 -11.93 0.82
C SER A 14 -10.08 -11.70 0.27
N THR A 15 -9.08 -11.89 1.12
CA THR A 15 -7.67 -11.91 0.71
C THR A 15 -7.13 -13.32 0.65
N GLN A 16 -7.96 -14.36 0.53
CA GLN A 16 -7.51 -15.75 0.42
C GLN A 16 -6.99 -16.05 -0.99
N GLY A 17 -5.89 -16.80 -1.07
CA GLY A 17 -5.21 -17.11 -2.34
C GLY A 17 -3.88 -16.36 -2.50
N PRO A 18 -2.99 -16.82 -3.41
CA PRO A 18 -1.68 -16.21 -3.67
C PRO A 18 -1.68 -14.80 -4.28
N PRO A 19 -2.55 -14.45 -5.26
CA PRO A 19 -2.51 -13.11 -5.86
C PRO A 19 -3.13 -12.05 -4.94
N PHE A 20 -3.77 -12.44 -3.83
CA PHE A 20 -4.44 -11.51 -2.93
C PHE A 20 -3.61 -11.23 -1.69
N GLY A 21 -3.45 -9.95 -1.37
CA GLY A 21 -2.66 -9.48 -0.25
C GLY A 21 -2.24 -8.03 -0.43
N VAL A 22 -1.25 -7.62 0.34
CA VAL A 22 -0.62 -6.30 0.21
C VAL A 22 0.13 -6.23 -1.12
N VAL A 23 -0.13 -5.18 -1.90
CA VAL A 23 0.52 -4.92 -3.20
C VAL A 23 1.57 -3.80 -3.13
N ALA A 24 1.48 -2.93 -2.12
CA ALA A 24 2.48 -1.94 -1.77
C ALA A 24 2.35 -1.56 -0.29
N ALA A 25 3.44 -1.14 0.33
CA ALA A 25 3.45 -0.73 1.74
C ALA A 25 4.46 0.38 2.01
N ARG A 26 4.14 1.20 3.01
CA ARG A 26 5.04 2.19 3.60
C ARG A 26 5.40 1.76 5.02
N CYS A 27 6.63 2.02 5.42
CA CYS A 27 7.12 1.71 6.75
C CYS A 27 6.34 2.50 7.81
N SER A 28 5.93 1.84 8.88
CA SER A 28 5.23 2.44 10.02
C SER A 28 5.98 3.58 10.73
N ASP A 29 7.32 3.59 10.68
CA ASP A 29 8.13 4.64 11.34
C ASP A 29 8.51 5.78 10.40
N CYS A 30 9.16 5.45 9.29
CA CYS A 30 9.82 6.43 8.43
C CYS A 30 9.05 6.72 7.15
N HIS A 31 7.90 6.07 6.96
CA HIS A 31 7.01 6.16 5.79
C HIS A 31 7.65 5.85 4.42
N SER A 32 8.91 5.41 4.40
CA SER A 32 9.59 5.00 3.18
C SER A 32 8.95 3.73 2.59
N PRO A 33 8.97 3.58 1.25
CA PRO A 33 8.45 2.39 0.60
C PRO A 33 9.20 1.15 1.08
N MET A 34 8.45 0.08 1.35
CA MET A 34 9.01 -1.19 1.81
C MET A 34 9.25 -2.13 0.62
N THR A 35 10.21 -3.04 0.79
CA THR A 35 10.53 -4.08 -0.19
C THR A 35 10.13 -5.45 0.38
N SER A 36 9.62 -6.36 -0.45
CA SER A 36 9.38 -7.73 0.01
C SER A 36 10.72 -8.49 0.11
N ARG A 37 10.95 -9.15 1.24
CA ARG A 37 12.15 -9.95 1.55
C ARG A 37 11.72 -11.14 2.40
N GLU A 38 12.10 -12.35 2.02
CA GLU A 38 11.91 -13.58 2.84
C GLU A 38 10.45 -13.81 3.31
N GLY A 39 9.46 -13.44 2.49
CA GLY A 39 8.04 -13.59 2.86
C GLY A 39 7.50 -12.51 3.82
N GLY A 40 8.27 -11.44 4.07
CA GLY A 40 7.85 -10.27 4.83
C GLY A 40 8.18 -8.96 4.11
N LEU A 41 7.96 -7.84 4.80
CA LEU A 41 8.30 -6.51 4.31
C LEU A 41 9.50 -5.97 5.09
N LEU A 42 10.51 -5.48 4.39
CA LEU A 42 11.69 -4.84 4.96
C LEU A 42 11.74 -3.38 4.50
N CYS A 43 11.94 -2.46 5.45
CA CYS A 43 12.23 -1.08 5.12
C CYS A 43 13.72 -0.92 4.79
N PRO A 44 14.09 -0.48 3.58
CA PRO A 44 15.50 -0.27 3.22
C PRO A 44 16.14 0.93 3.95
N ARG A 45 15.33 1.87 4.47
CA ARG A 45 15.82 3.08 5.14
C ARG A 45 16.13 2.89 6.62
N CYS A 46 15.25 2.23 7.37
CA CYS A 46 15.40 2.04 8.82
C CYS A 46 15.62 0.59 9.25
N GLY A 47 15.58 -0.37 8.31
CA GLY A 47 15.78 -1.79 8.59
C GLY A 47 14.59 -2.49 9.26
N ARG A 48 13.47 -1.78 9.51
CA ARG A 48 12.29 -2.37 10.14
C ARG A 48 11.69 -3.50 9.30
N LYS A 49 11.42 -4.63 9.95
CA LYS A 49 10.70 -5.77 9.38
C LYS A 49 9.24 -5.73 9.83
N GLU A 50 8.33 -5.93 8.89
CA GLU A 50 6.90 -6.03 9.15
C GLU A 50 6.34 -7.32 8.54
N HIS A 51 5.52 -8.03 9.32
CA HIS A 51 4.86 -9.26 8.88
C HIS A 51 3.43 -8.93 8.42
N ARG A 52 3.16 -9.10 7.12
CA ARG A 52 1.85 -8.91 6.50
C ARG A 52 1.63 -9.98 5.44
N LYS A 53 0.37 -10.25 5.07
CA LYS A 53 0.09 -11.12 3.92
C LYS A 53 0.41 -10.37 2.61
N VAL A 54 1.52 -10.71 1.98
CA VAL A 54 1.98 -10.09 0.73
C VAL A 54 1.36 -10.82 -0.48
N SER A 55 0.90 -10.06 -1.47
CA SER A 55 0.44 -10.60 -2.76
C SER A 55 1.64 -10.98 -3.63
N GLU A 56 1.47 -11.95 -4.53
CA GLU A 56 2.43 -12.22 -5.61
C GLU A 56 2.70 -10.99 -6.49
N ASP A 57 1.74 -10.06 -6.59
CA ASP A 57 1.83 -8.82 -7.37
C ASP A 57 2.46 -7.65 -6.58
N PHE A 58 3.17 -7.93 -5.48
CA PHE A 58 3.79 -6.86 -4.70
C PHE A 58 4.84 -6.11 -5.51
N GLY A 59 4.64 -4.80 -5.67
CA GLY A 59 5.54 -3.92 -6.42
C GLY A 59 5.44 -4.01 -7.94
N SER A 60 4.65 -4.93 -8.50
CA SER A 60 4.39 -5.00 -9.95
C SER A 60 3.25 -4.07 -10.39
N ILE A 61 2.46 -3.56 -9.44
CA ILE A 61 1.34 -2.66 -9.71
C ILE A 61 1.81 -1.21 -9.79
N HIS A 62 1.49 -0.54 -10.90
CA HIS A 62 1.70 0.88 -11.07
C HIS A 62 0.64 1.69 -10.30
N LEU A 63 0.93 1.97 -9.03
CA LEU A 63 0.09 2.82 -8.19
C LEU A 63 0.36 4.29 -8.54
N THR A 64 -0.42 4.83 -9.47
CA THR A 64 -0.48 6.28 -9.69
C THR A 64 -1.39 6.89 -8.62
N PRO A 65 -0.90 7.85 -7.81
CA PRO A 65 -1.79 8.61 -6.96
C PRO A 65 -2.76 9.41 -7.86
N PRO A 66 -4.08 9.29 -7.67
CA PRO A 66 -5.03 10.15 -8.36
C PRO A 66 -4.88 11.57 -7.82
N GLY A 67 -4.28 12.47 -8.61
CA GLY A 67 -4.27 13.91 -8.33
C GLY A 67 -2.93 14.57 -8.00
N GLU A 68 -1.79 13.88 -8.10
CA GLU A 68 -0.49 14.56 -8.11
C GLU A 68 -0.01 14.78 -9.56
N PRO A 69 0.14 16.02 -10.05
CA PRO A 69 0.85 16.25 -11.29
C PRO A 69 2.30 15.80 -11.09
N ALA A 70 2.79 14.97 -12.01
CA ALA A 70 4.12 14.39 -12.04
C ALA A 70 5.26 15.40 -12.27
N LEU A 71 5.33 16.48 -11.47
CA LEU A 71 6.31 17.55 -11.67
C LEU A 71 6.77 18.15 -10.33
N ALA A 72 7.80 17.55 -9.73
CA ALA A 72 8.78 18.26 -8.89
C ALA A 72 10.11 17.48 -8.80
N GLU A 73 10.60 16.98 -9.92
CA GLU A 73 12.04 16.87 -10.18
C GLU A 73 12.28 17.95 -11.26
N SER A 74 13.09 19.00 -11.15
CA SER A 74 14.37 19.32 -10.47
C SER A 74 14.60 20.86 -10.60
N PRO A 75 15.72 21.51 -10.17
CA PRO A 75 16.90 21.08 -9.38
C PRO A 75 17.28 22.04 -8.21
N PRO A 76 18.33 21.73 -7.43
CA PRO A 76 19.01 22.67 -6.53
C PRO A 76 19.98 23.61 -7.28
N ASP A 77 20.22 24.78 -6.66
CA ASP A 77 21.23 25.81 -6.95
C ASP A 77 20.97 26.81 -8.11
N ALA A 78 20.55 28.02 -7.71
CA ALA A 78 20.79 29.29 -8.40
C ALA A 78 21.34 30.30 -7.38
#